data_AF-A0A450VB05-F1
#
_entry.id   AF-A0A450VB05-F1
#
_cell.length_a   1.000
_cell.length_b   1.000
_cell.length_c   1.000
_cell.angle_alpha   90.00
_cell.angle_beta   90.00
_cell.angle_gamma   90.00
#
_symmetry.space_group_name_H-M   'P 1'
#
loop_
_entity.id
_entity.type
_entity.pdbx_description
1 polymer ?
#
loop_
_entity_poly.entity_id
_entity_poly.type
_entity_poly.pdbx_seq_one_letter_code
_entity_poly.pdbx_strand_id
1 'polypeptide(L)'
;MKMAGKGSHNILNIRGIINDAKCFHTVRELRWSDRVGCAHCGSDTVVKHGRDETRSERQRYHCRNCNRYFDDLTGTIFEGRHEPLSIWISCLHFMGLNLSNSRIAYELDPDTSNVQQMTEQLRQGVVARKPERKLSEQVECDELYVVAGHKGESKLARKKGVKVEVTV
;
A
#
# COMPACT_ATOMS: atom_id res chain seq x y z
N MET A 1 21.30 22.55 -24.08
CA MET A 1 20.81 21.20 -24.40
C MET A 1 19.43 21.02 -23.77
N LYS A 2 18.35 21.02 -24.56
CA LYS A 2 16.99 20.72 -24.09
C LYS A 2 16.82 19.21 -24.13
N MET A 3 16.64 18.56 -22.99
CA MET A 3 16.30 17.14 -22.94
C MET A 3 14.84 16.97 -23.35
N ALA A 4 14.63 16.22 -24.43
CA ALA A 4 13.33 15.90 -24.99
C ALA A 4 12.47 15.13 -23.97
N GLY A 5 11.21 15.54 -23.86
CA GLY A 5 10.20 14.87 -23.04
C GLY A 5 10.03 13.43 -23.49
N LYS A 6 10.16 12.50 -22.54
CA LYS A 6 9.79 11.10 -22.75
C LYS A 6 8.26 11.02 -22.79
N GLY A 7 7.70 10.88 -23.99
CA GLY A 7 6.30 10.55 -24.17
C GLY A 7 6.03 9.16 -23.58
N SER A 8 5.21 9.12 -22.53
CA SER A 8 4.67 7.87 -21.99
C SER A 8 3.57 7.36 -22.91
N HIS A 9 3.91 6.48 -23.86
CA HIS A 9 2.92 5.73 -24.62
C HIS A 9 2.42 4.54 -23.78
N ASN A 10 1.56 4.82 -22.80
CA ASN A 10 0.69 3.81 -22.21
C ASN A 10 -0.71 4.02 -22.80
N ILE A 11 -1.10 3.14 -23.74
CA ILE A 11 -2.41 3.18 -24.42
C ILE A 11 -3.59 2.95 -23.44
N LEU A 12 -3.28 2.47 -22.23
CA LEU A 12 -4.17 2.47 -21.07
C LEU A 12 -3.54 3.36 -20.00
N ASN A 13 -4.03 4.59 -19.86
CA ASN A 13 -3.64 5.44 -18.74
C ASN A 13 -4.28 4.85 -17.47
N ILE A 14 -3.52 4.07 -16.70
CA ILE A 14 -4.02 3.44 -15.47
C ILE A 14 -4.55 4.47 -14.47
N ARG A 15 -4.01 5.71 -14.49
CA ARG A 15 -4.49 6.85 -13.69
C ARG A 15 -5.87 7.35 -14.14
N GLY A 16 -6.27 7.09 -15.39
CA GLY A 16 -7.62 7.34 -15.89
C GLY A 16 -8.64 6.30 -15.40
N ILE A 17 -8.18 5.09 -15.09
CA ILE A 17 -9.03 3.99 -14.60
C ILE A 17 -9.15 4.06 -13.08
N ILE A 18 -8.01 4.17 -12.39
CA ILE A 18 -7.86 4.28 -10.93
C ILE A 18 -7.59 5.76 -10.60
N ASN A 19 -8.64 6.50 -10.24
CA ASN A 19 -8.55 7.89 -9.83
C ASN A 19 -8.89 8.06 -8.35
N ASP A 20 -8.48 9.20 -7.77
CA ASP A 20 -8.67 9.46 -6.33
C ASP A 20 -10.14 9.38 -5.92
N ALA A 21 -11.07 9.89 -6.73
CA ALA A 21 -12.50 9.88 -6.38
C ALA A 21 -13.03 8.45 -6.16
N LYS A 22 -12.69 7.53 -7.06
CA LYS A 22 -13.02 6.10 -6.92
C LYS A 22 -12.31 5.49 -5.72
N CYS A 23 -11.02 5.77 -5.53
CA CYS A 23 -10.26 5.23 -4.40
C CYS A 23 -10.83 5.67 -3.05
N PHE A 24 -11.16 6.95 -2.88
CA PHE A 24 -11.78 7.44 -1.64
C PHE A 24 -13.17 6.84 -1.43
N HIS A 25 -13.96 6.66 -2.49
CA HIS A 25 -15.24 5.97 -2.40
C HIS A 25 -15.09 4.52 -1.91
N THR A 26 -14.21 3.74 -2.53
CA THR A 26 -13.94 2.36 -2.13
C THR A 26 -13.40 2.28 -0.70
N VAL A 27 -12.50 3.18 -0.29
CA VAL A 27 -12.01 3.23 1.09
C VAL A 27 -13.14 3.48 2.08
N ARG A 28 -14.07 4.38 1.76
CA ARG A 28 -15.24 4.63 2.62
C ARG A 28 -16.14 3.40 2.75
N GLU A 29 -16.44 2.72 1.66
CA GLU A 29 -17.27 1.50 1.68
C GLU A 29 -16.62 0.37 2.48
N LEU A 30 -15.31 0.18 2.32
CA LEU A 30 -14.56 -0.83 3.09
C LEU A 30 -14.47 -0.51 4.59
N ARG A 31 -14.46 0.77 4.96
CA ARG A 31 -14.37 1.20 6.36
C ARG A 31 -15.74 1.22 7.05
N TRP A 32 -16.77 1.65 6.32
CA TRP A 32 -18.10 1.91 6.86
C TRP A 32 -19.15 1.40 5.88
N SER A 33 -19.58 0.14 6.08
CA SER A 33 -20.56 -0.52 5.21
C SER A 33 -21.97 0.06 5.32
N ASP A 34 -22.30 0.72 6.44
CA ASP A 34 -23.61 1.33 6.69
C ASP A 34 -23.47 2.79 7.15
N ARG A 35 -22.94 2.99 8.37
CA ARG A 35 -22.79 4.30 8.99
C ARG A 35 -21.33 4.64 9.30
N VAL A 36 -20.98 5.91 9.08
CA VAL A 36 -19.66 6.44 9.43
C VAL A 36 -19.47 6.41 10.95
N GLY A 37 -18.53 5.58 11.40
CA GLY A 37 -18.07 5.51 12.79
C GLY A 37 -16.82 6.34 13.02
N CYS A 38 -16.72 6.98 14.19
CA CYS A 38 -15.57 7.79 14.57
C CYS A 38 -14.28 6.96 14.60
N ALA A 39 -13.26 7.39 13.86
CA ALA A 39 -11.95 6.72 13.82
C ALA A 39 -11.21 6.72 15.18
N HIS A 40 -11.62 7.55 16.13
CA HIS A 40 -10.98 7.67 17.46
C HIS A 40 -11.70 6.90 18.57
N CYS A 41 -13.04 6.90 18.56
CA CYS A 41 -13.84 6.36 19.67
C CYS A 41 -14.92 5.35 19.24
N GLY A 42 -15.05 5.06 17.94
CA GLY A 42 -16.05 4.11 17.41
C GLY A 42 -17.50 4.62 17.41
N SER A 43 -17.79 5.75 18.07
CA SER A 43 -19.14 6.33 18.12
C SER A 43 -19.71 6.65 16.73
N ASP A 44 -21.00 6.46 16.56
CA ASP A 44 -21.73 6.74 15.32
C ASP A 44 -22.32 8.17 15.28
N THR A 45 -22.17 8.94 16.36
CA THR A 45 -22.57 10.35 16.46
C THR A 45 -21.58 11.26 15.71
N VAL A 46 -21.51 11.07 14.40
CA VAL A 46 -20.59 11.76 13.48
C VAL A 46 -21.37 12.65 12.53
N VAL A 47 -20.86 13.86 12.30
CA VAL A 47 -21.37 14.79 11.28
C VAL A 47 -20.30 15.11 10.24
N LYS A 48 -20.72 15.35 8.99
CA LYS A 48 -19.83 15.83 7.93
C LYS A 48 -19.42 17.28 8.21
N HIS A 49 -18.13 17.58 8.06
CA HIS A 49 -17.54 18.89 8.33
C HIS A 49 -16.75 19.39 7.10
N GLY A 50 -17.45 19.49 5.96
CA GLY A 50 -16.85 19.92 4.70
C GLY A 50 -15.87 18.90 4.11
N ARG A 51 -15.14 19.31 3.08
CA ARG A 51 -14.13 18.50 2.38
C ARG A 51 -12.78 19.16 2.52
N ASP A 52 -11.72 18.40 2.25
CA ASP A 52 -10.38 18.95 2.19
C ASP A 52 -10.25 19.93 1.01
N GLU A 53 -9.57 21.06 1.23
CA GLU A 53 -9.41 22.13 0.23
C GLU A 53 -8.47 21.71 -0.91
N THR A 54 -7.47 20.89 -0.60
CA THR A 54 -6.49 20.40 -1.59
C THR A 54 -6.98 19.14 -2.29
N ARG A 55 -7.81 18.34 -1.61
CA ARG A 55 -8.37 17.08 -2.13
C ARG A 55 -9.86 16.99 -1.86
N SER A 56 -10.65 17.52 -2.78
CA SER A 56 -12.11 17.58 -2.65
C SER A 56 -12.79 16.22 -2.45
N GLU A 57 -12.13 15.13 -2.85
CA GLU A 57 -12.59 13.75 -2.68
C GLU A 57 -12.53 13.29 -1.23
N ARG A 58 -11.68 13.92 -0.41
CA ARG A 58 -11.50 13.59 1.02
C ARG A 58 -12.56 14.30 1.86
N GLN A 59 -13.42 13.51 2.49
CA GLN A 59 -14.44 14.01 3.40
C GLN A 59 -13.86 14.20 4.81
N ARG A 60 -14.14 15.35 5.41
CA ARG A 60 -13.83 15.63 6.83
C ARG A 60 -15.06 15.39 7.69
N TYR A 61 -14.85 14.93 8.91
CA TYR A 61 -15.88 14.58 9.87
C TYR A 61 -15.57 15.17 11.24
N HIS A 62 -16.62 15.44 12.00
CA HIS A 62 -16.57 15.82 13.41
C HIS A 62 -17.39 14.84 14.22
N CYS A 63 -16.78 14.25 15.25
CA CYS A 63 -17.48 13.36 16.18
C CYS A 63 -18.02 14.16 17.37
N ARG A 64 -19.34 14.08 17.59
CA ARG A 64 -20.01 14.77 18.70
C ARG A 64 -19.81 14.07 20.06
N ASN A 65 -19.38 12.81 20.07
CA ASN A 65 -19.10 12.08 21.32
C ASN A 65 -17.75 12.46 21.93
N CYS A 66 -16.65 12.35 21.16
CA CYS A 66 -15.30 12.64 21.66
C CYS A 66 -14.79 14.03 21.28
N ASN A 67 -15.59 14.82 20.56
CA ASN A 67 -15.29 16.16 20.06
C ASN A 67 -14.03 16.26 19.18
N ARG A 68 -13.61 15.15 18.54
CA ARG A 68 -12.45 15.11 17.64
C ARG A 68 -12.86 15.14 16.18
N TYR A 69 -11.96 15.69 15.36
CA TYR A 69 -12.05 15.64 13.91
C TYR A 69 -11.31 14.43 13.35
N PHE A 70 -11.78 13.92 12.23
CA PHE A 70 -11.13 12.85 11.47
C PHE A 70 -11.57 12.92 10.01
N ASP A 71 -10.88 12.20 9.13
CA ASP A 71 -11.22 12.08 7.72
C ASP A 71 -11.30 10.61 7.29
N ASP A 72 -11.53 10.38 6.00
CA ASP A 72 -11.62 9.04 5.40
C ASP A 72 -10.35 8.19 5.62
N LEU A 73 -9.19 8.83 5.83
CA LEU A 73 -7.88 8.19 5.94
C LEU A 73 -7.35 8.13 7.38
N THR A 74 -8.00 8.77 8.35
CA THR A 74 -7.57 8.74 9.75
C THR A 74 -7.42 7.31 10.27
N GLY A 75 -6.28 7.00 10.87
CA GLY A 75 -5.92 5.66 11.35
C GLY A 75 -5.60 4.65 10.25
N THR A 76 -5.38 5.09 9.01
CA THR A 76 -4.88 4.23 7.92
C THR A 76 -3.41 4.49 7.63
N ILE A 77 -2.78 3.58 6.89
CA ILE A 77 -1.43 3.78 6.34
C ILE A 77 -1.32 4.97 5.37
N PHE A 78 -2.46 5.48 4.89
CA PHE A 78 -2.54 6.61 3.96
C PHE A 78 -2.69 7.96 4.68
N GLU A 79 -2.82 7.95 6.01
CA GLU A 79 -2.95 9.18 6.81
C GLU A 79 -1.73 10.09 6.67
N GLY A 80 -1.96 11.37 6.46
CA GLY A 80 -0.89 12.39 6.38
C GLY A 80 0.08 12.21 5.20
N ARG A 81 -0.24 11.36 4.21
CA ARG A 81 0.63 11.13 3.05
C ARG A 81 0.41 12.17 1.96
N HIS A 82 1.52 12.63 1.38
CA HIS A 82 1.52 13.63 0.32
C HIS A 82 1.10 13.03 -1.02
N GLU A 83 1.40 11.77 -1.31
CA GLU A 83 1.02 11.16 -2.58
C GLU A 83 -0.52 11.00 -2.68
N PRO A 84 -1.11 11.17 -3.88
CA PRO A 84 -2.50 10.82 -4.17
C PRO A 84 -2.84 9.40 -3.74
N LEU A 85 -4.09 9.19 -3.30
CA LEU A 85 -4.52 7.88 -2.82
C LEU A 85 -4.47 6.83 -3.95
N SER A 86 -4.81 7.24 -5.17
CA SER A 86 -4.70 6.43 -6.39
C SER A 86 -3.29 5.91 -6.66
N ILE A 87 -2.24 6.67 -6.31
CA ILE A 87 -0.85 6.21 -6.44
C ILE A 87 -0.58 5.08 -5.45
N TRP A 88 -1.00 5.22 -4.19
CA TRP A 88 -0.86 4.16 -3.19
C TRP A 88 -1.60 2.88 -3.57
N ILE A 89 -2.85 2.99 -4.02
CA ILE A 89 -3.65 1.84 -4.43
C ILE A 89 -3.07 1.17 -5.68
N SER A 90 -2.61 1.95 -6.67
CA SER A 90 -1.94 1.40 -7.86
C SER A 90 -0.61 0.75 -7.52
N CYS A 91 0.16 1.32 -6.58
CA CYS A 91 1.40 0.73 -6.08
C CYS A 91 1.14 -0.64 -5.44
N LEU A 92 0.12 -0.75 -4.58
CA LEU A 92 -0.30 -2.02 -3.99
C LEU A 92 -0.70 -3.05 -5.06
N HIS A 93 -1.44 -2.63 -6.08
CA HIS A 93 -1.82 -3.51 -7.19
C HIS A 93 -0.58 -4.03 -7.95
N PHE A 94 0.37 -3.16 -8.28
CA PHE A 94 1.61 -3.55 -8.97
C PHE A 94 2.54 -4.42 -8.13
N MET A 95 2.56 -4.24 -6.80
CA MET A 95 3.22 -5.18 -5.90
C MET A 95 2.62 -6.58 -6.00
N GLY A 96 1.30 -6.70 -6.08
CA GLY A 96 0.60 -7.98 -6.27
C GLY A 96 0.90 -8.65 -7.62
N LEU A 97 1.26 -7.86 -8.63
CA LEU A 97 1.75 -8.33 -9.94
C LEU A 97 3.28 -8.58 -9.96
N ASN A 98 3.96 -8.46 -8.82
CA ASN A 98 5.41 -8.67 -8.67
C ASN A 98 6.29 -7.75 -9.54
N LEU A 99 5.85 -6.53 -9.84
CA LEU A 99 6.68 -5.54 -10.51
C LEU A 99 7.83 -5.06 -9.60
N SER A 100 8.98 -4.75 -10.19
CA SER A 100 10.09 -4.14 -9.45
C SER A 100 9.74 -2.71 -9.02
N ASN A 101 10.32 -2.24 -7.90
CA ASN A 101 10.12 -0.87 -7.43
C ASN A 101 10.56 0.18 -8.46
N SER A 102 11.58 -0.11 -9.26
CA SER A 102 12.00 0.75 -10.37
C SER A 102 10.95 0.82 -11.49
N ARG A 103 10.26 -0.29 -11.79
CA ARG A 103 9.17 -0.29 -12.77
C ARG A 103 7.94 0.41 -12.22
N ILE A 104 7.59 0.19 -10.96
CA ILE A 104 6.48 0.89 -10.29
C ILE A 104 6.73 2.40 -10.30
N ALA A 105 7.94 2.85 -9.96
CA ALA A 105 8.32 4.27 -10.03
C ALA A 105 8.17 4.83 -11.45
N TYR A 106 8.63 4.08 -12.45
CA TYR A 106 8.48 4.47 -13.85
C TYR A 106 7.02 4.60 -14.30
N GLU A 107 6.14 3.66 -13.91
CA GLU A 107 4.73 3.67 -14.31
C GLU A 107 3.90 4.70 -13.55
N LEU A 108 4.19 4.90 -12.27
CA LEU A 108 3.40 5.76 -11.40
C LEU A 108 3.96 7.17 -11.26
N ASP A 109 5.21 7.42 -11.62
CA ASP A 109 5.94 8.70 -11.54
C ASP A 109 6.36 9.25 -10.16
N PRO A 110 6.24 8.57 -8.99
CA PRO A 110 7.07 8.92 -7.83
C PRO A 110 8.52 8.53 -8.08
N ASP A 111 9.43 9.14 -7.33
CA ASP A 111 10.80 8.68 -7.31
C ASP A 111 10.92 7.27 -6.68
N THR A 112 11.97 6.55 -7.07
CA THR A 112 12.21 5.18 -6.61
C THR A 112 12.36 5.08 -5.09
N SER A 113 12.83 6.12 -4.41
CA SER A 113 13.00 6.10 -2.96
C SER A 113 11.66 6.23 -2.23
N ASN A 114 10.74 7.04 -2.75
CA ASN A 114 9.35 7.09 -2.27
C ASN A 114 8.66 5.76 -2.52
N VAL A 115 8.78 5.16 -3.72
CA VAL A 115 8.22 3.82 -3.98
C VAL A 115 8.80 2.77 -3.03
N GLN A 116 10.10 2.82 -2.71
CA GLN A 116 10.68 1.93 -1.72
C GLN A 116 10.01 2.08 -0.35
N GLN A 117 9.80 3.32 0.13
CA GLN A 117 9.12 3.58 1.40
C GLN A 117 7.65 3.14 1.37
N MET A 118 6.94 3.41 0.27
CA MET A 118 5.56 3.00 0.07
C MET A 118 5.42 1.47 0.14
N THR A 119 6.25 0.76 -0.63
CA THR A 119 6.20 -0.72 -0.69
C THR A 119 6.57 -1.36 0.64
N GLU A 120 7.50 -0.77 1.39
CA GLU A 120 7.84 -1.23 2.75
C GLU A 120 6.64 -1.09 3.70
N GLN A 121 6.00 0.08 3.74
CA GLN A 121 4.82 0.31 4.59
C GLN A 121 3.65 -0.61 4.22
N LEU A 122 3.41 -0.81 2.91
CA LEU A 122 2.39 -1.73 2.42
C LEU A 122 2.69 -3.18 2.84
N ARG A 123 3.94 -3.64 2.72
CA ARG A 123 4.37 -4.97 3.17
C ARG A 123 4.17 -5.14 4.67
N GLN A 124 4.59 -4.17 5.47
CA GLN A 124 4.40 -4.20 6.93
C GLN A 124 2.91 -4.31 7.29
N GLY A 125 2.04 -3.55 6.61
CA GLY A 125 0.60 -3.64 6.79
C GLY A 125 0.03 -5.02 6.45
N VAL A 126 0.52 -5.65 5.38
CA VAL A 126 0.11 -7.03 4.99
C VAL A 126 0.56 -8.05 6.04
N VAL A 127 1.82 -7.95 6.50
CA VAL A 127 2.35 -8.85 7.54
C VAL A 127 1.57 -8.71 8.84
N ALA A 128 1.30 -7.49 9.30
CA ALA A 128 0.56 -7.24 10.53
C ALA A 128 -0.90 -7.73 10.48
N ARG A 129 -1.51 -7.81 9.28
CA ARG A 129 -2.88 -8.30 9.08
C ARG A 129 -2.95 -9.79 8.74
N LYS A 130 -1.81 -10.45 8.51
CA LYS A 130 -1.79 -11.87 8.20
C LYS A 130 -2.25 -12.65 9.43
N PRO A 131 -3.37 -13.38 9.35
CA PRO A 131 -3.88 -14.12 10.51
C PRO A 131 -2.89 -15.21 10.90
N GLU A 132 -2.70 -15.42 12.20
CA GLU A 132 -1.99 -16.60 12.69
C GLU A 132 -2.74 -17.85 12.22
N ARG A 133 -2.01 -18.80 11.64
CA ARG A 133 -2.56 -20.09 11.22
C ARG A 133 -2.15 -21.13 12.24
N LYS A 134 -3.13 -21.79 12.87
CA LYS A 134 -2.89 -23.04 13.60
C LYS A 134 -2.86 -24.16 12.58
N LEU A 135 -1.73 -24.85 12.49
CA LEU A 135 -1.58 -26.02 11.62
C LEU A 135 -2.17 -27.23 12.36
N SER A 136 -2.97 -28.04 11.67
CA SER A 136 -3.60 -29.24 12.22
C SER A 136 -3.64 -30.34 11.15
N GLU A 137 -3.72 -31.59 11.60
CA GLU A 137 -3.78 -32.77 10.73
C GLU A 137 -2.51 -32.94 9.88
N GLN A 138 -2.65 -33.18 8.58
CA GLN A 138 -1.53 -33.34 7.65
C GLN A 138 -1.13 -31.97 7.08
N VAL A 139 0.17 -31.67 7.15
CA VAL A 139 0.75 -30.41 6.68
C VAL A 139 1.82 -30.75 5.64
N GLU A 140 1.71 -30.13 4.47
CA GLU A 140 2.74 -30.16 3.44
C GLU A 140 3.64 -28.92 3.58
N CYS A 141 4.95 -29.14 3.49
CA CYS A 141 5.96 -28.10 3.58
C CYS A 141 6.84 -28.15 2.33
N ASP A 142 6.70 -27.15 1.47
CA ASP A 142 7.59 -26.95 0.31
C ASP A 142 8.69 -25.95 0.62
N GLU A 143 9.87 -26.17 0.04
CA GLU A 143 10.99 -25.25 0.12
C GLU A 143 11.10 -24.38 -1.13
N LEU A 144 11.36 -23.08 -0.91
CA LEU A 144 11.70 -22.13 -1.96
C LEU A 144 13.04 -21.48 -1.63
N TYR A 145 14.00 -21.62 -2.53
CA TYR A 145 15.30 -20.95 -2.41
C TYR A 145 15.24 -19.57 -3.06
N VAL A 146 15.40 -18.52 -2.25
CA VAL A 146 15.47 -17.14 -2.73
C VAL A 146 16.88 -16.60 -2.49
N VAL A 147 17.48 -15.99 -3.52
CA VAL A 147 18.75 -15.29 -3.36
C VAL A 147 18.50 -13.96 -2.66
N ALA A 148 18.63 -13.94 -1.33
CA ALA A 148 18.74 -12.71 -0.57
C ALA A 148 20.14 -12.14 -0.81
N GLY A 149 20.25 -11.03 -1.55
CA GLY A 149 21.54 -10.47 -1.95
C GLY A 149 22.51 -10.28 -0.76
N HIS A 150 23.79 -10.63 -0.95
CA HIS A 150 24.84 -10.52 0.06
C HIS A 150 25.31 -9.07 0.24
N LYS A 151 24.45 -8.20 0.75
CA LYS A 151 24.78 -6.78 0.92
C LYS A 151 25.91 -6.63 1.94
N GLY A 152 27.11 -6.26 1.47
CA GLY A 152 28.32 -6.06 2.28
C GLY A 152 29.31 -7.22 2.30
N GLU A 153 28.95 -8.40 1.79
CA GLU A 153 29.80 -9.60 1.80
C GLU A 153 29.96 -10.18 0.39
N SER A 154 30.67 -9.44 -0.48
CA SER A 154 30.93 -9.83 -1.87
C SER A 154 31.59 -11.20 -2.03
N LYS A 155 32.23 -11.73 -0.97
CA LYS A 155 32.88 -13.05 -0.96
C LYS A 155 31.90 -14.23 -0.89
N LEU A 156 30.68 -14.05 -0.32
CA LEU A 156 29.69 -15.13 -0.19
C LEU A 156 28.81 -15.30 -1.42
N ALA A 157 28.65 -14.24 -2.22
CA ALA A 157 27.90 -14.26 -3.48
C ALA A 157 28.45 -15.23 -4.55
N ARG A 158 29.64 -15.80 -4.34
CA ARG A 158 30.30 -16.70 -5.28
C ARG A 158 30.09 -18.20 -4.99
N LYS A 159 29.36 -18.56 -3.94
CA LYS A 159 29.05 -19.98 -3.66
C LYS A 159 27.70 -20.35 -4.24
N LYS A 160 27.72 -21.09 -5.36
CA LYS A 160 26.56 -21.79 -5.90
C LYS A 160 26.07 -22.83 -4.87
N GLY A 161 24.75 -23.01 -4.84
CA GLY A 161 24.00 -23.67 -3.77
C GLY A 161 24.61 -24.95 -3.24
N VAL A 162 24.69 -25.03 -1.91
CA VAL A 162 25.02 -26.25 -1.19
C VAL A 162 23.68 -26.83 -0.73
N LYS A 163 23.34 -28.03 -1.21
CA LYS A 163 22.28 -28.86 -0.64
C LYS A 163 22.67 -29.16 0.81
N VAL A 164 21.82 -28.76 1.75
CA VAL A 164 21.92 -29.21 3.13
C VAL A 164 20.89 -30.32 3.28
N GLU A 165 21.36 -31.57 3.37
CA GLU A 165 20.52 -32.67 3.79
C GLU A 165 20.16 -32.46 5.26
N VAL A 166 18.88 -32.27 5.54
CA VAL A 166 18.35 -32.31 6.89
C VAL A 166 18.03 -33.78 7.18
N THR A 167 18.83 -34.40 8.03
CA THR A 167 18.50 -35.71 8.61
C THR A 167 17.40 -35.51 9.64
N VAL A 168 16.27 -36.20 9.44
CA VAL A 168 15.11 -36.22 10.35
C VAL A 168 15.44 -37.00 11.63
#